data_AF-A0A3E3K3I8-F1
#
_entry.id   AF-A0A3E3K3I8-F1
#
_cell.length_a   1.000
_cell.length_b   1.000
_cell.length_c   1.000
_cell.angle_alpha   90.00
_cell.angle_beta   90.00
_cell.angle_gamma   90.00
#
_symmetry.space_group_name_H-M   'P 1'
#
loop_
_entity.id
_entity.type
_entity.pdbx_description
1 polymer ?
#
loop_
_entity_poly.entity_id
_entity_poly.type
_entity_poly.pdbx_seq_one_letter_code
_entity_poly.pdbx_strand_id
1 'polypeptide(L)'
;MIPDFAKVLSDYIHEKNVNVYSMAQFCDLDRSTMYKFINGKRRPSSISLVRKMADFMLLTPAEYQLLSEAYRISLVGPEIYFRRKYIWKFLQNPGKYISALPVNFTKTGAHSTPPPCRNDRAGRTISNYKLYV
;
A
#
# COMPACT_ATOMS: atom_id res chain seq x y z
N MET A 1 12.00 -6.79 -5.87
CA MET A 1 11.18 -6.49 -7.06
C MET A 1 9.75 -6.23 -6.58
N ILE A 2 9.10 -5.16 -7.06
CA ILE A 2 7.70 -4.86 -6.72
C ILE A 2 6.81 -5.74 -7.60
N PRO A 3 5.86 -6.51 -7.06
CA PRO A 3 5.01 -7.37 -7.87
C PRO A 3 4.05 -6.52 -8.71
N ASP A 4 4.12 -6.68 -10.03
CA ASP A 4 3.18 -6.08 -10.97
C ASP A 4 1.95 -6.98 -11.13
N PHE A 5 0.76 -6.40 -11.03
CA PHE A 5 -0.50 -7.15 -11.06
C PHE A 5 -0.70 -7.89 -12.38
N ALA A 6 -0.46 -7.21 -13.51
CA ALA A 6 -0.69 -7.79 -14.83
C ALA A 6 0.26 -8.96 -15.08
N LYS A 7 1.53 -8.80 -14.71
CA LYS A 7 2.51 -9.88 -14.78
C LYS A 7 2.09 -11.09 -13.92
N VAL A 8 1.75 -10.89 -12.65
CA VAL A 8 1.35 -11.98 -11.74
C VAL A 8 0.10 -12.70 -12.26
N LEU A 9 -0.90 -11.94 -12.76
CA LEU A 9 -2.09 -12.52 -13.36
C LEU A 9 -1.77 -13.35 -14.61
N SER A 10 -0.92 -12.82 -15.50
CA SER A 10 -0.51 -13.52 -16.71
C SER A 10 0.26 -14.79 -16.40
N ASP A 11 1.19 -14.75 -15.44
CA ASP A 11 1.97 -15.90 -15.01
C ASP A 11 1.05 -17.04 -14.53
N TYR A 12 0.04 -16.74 -13.70
CA TYR A 12 -0.93 -17.74 -13.24
C TYR A 12 -1.82 -18.30 -14.33
N ILE A 13 -2.24 -17.47 -15.29
CA ILE A 13 -3.03 -17.92 -16.44
C ILE A 13 -2.22 -18.94 -17.27
N HIS A 14 -0.93 -18.67 -17.48
CA HIS A 14 -0.05 -19.58 -18.22
C HIS A 14 0.27 -20.85 -17.43
N GLU A 15 0.62 -20.74 -16.16
CA GLU A 15 1.00 -21.87 -15.32
C GLU A 15 -0.16 -22.86 -15.11
N LYS A 16 -1.36 -22.36 -14.88
CA LYS A 16 -2.57 -23.18 -14.67
C LYS A 16 -3.29 -23.52 -15.98
N ASN A 17 -2.74 -23.12 -17.13
CA ASN A 17 -3.32 -23.30 -18.47
C ASN A 17 -4.80 -22.87 -18.57
N VAL A 18 -5.08 -21.67 -18.08
CA VAL A 18 -6.44 -21.14 -17.90
C VAL A 18 -7.01 -20.70 -19.23
N ASN A 19 -8.23 -21.15 -19.54
CA ASN A 19 -8.98 -20.60 -20.67
C ASN A 19 -9.50 -19.19 -20.34
N VAL A 20 -8.83 -18.17 -20.88
CA VAL A 20 -9.16 -16.75 -20.68
C VAL A 20 -10.60 -16.43 -21.05
N TYR A 21 -11.16 -17.08 -22.07
CA TYR A 21 -12.54 -16.85 -22.47
C TYR A 21 -13.52 -17.30 -21.39
N SER A 22 -13.36 -18.52 -20.89
CA SER A 22 -14.20 -19.07 -19.83
C SER A 22 -14.07 -18.26 -18.54
N MET A 23 -12.87 -17.78 -18.21
CA MET A 23 -12.66 -16.90 -17.07
C MET A 23 -13.38 -15.56 -17.22
N ALA A 24 -13.37 -14.98 -18.42
CA ALA A 24 -14.10 -13.74 -18.71
C ALA A 24 -15.60 -13.92 -18.50
N GLN A 25 -16.18 -15.03 -18.99
CA GLN A 25 -17.58 -15.35 -18.76
C GLN A 25 -17.90 -15.55 -17.28
N PHE A 26 -17.07 -16.30 -16.55
CA PHE A 26 -17.23 -16.51 -15.10
C PHE A 26 -17.19 -15.20 -14.30
N CYS A 27 -16.40 -14.23 -14.76
CA CYS A 27 -16.27 -12.93 -14.12
C CYS A 27 -17.34 -11.92 -14.56
N ASP A 28 -18.28 -12.29 -15.45
CA ASP A 28 -19.26 -11.39 -16.07
C ASP A 28 -18.60 -10.24 -16.86
N LEU A 29 -17.52 -10.55 -17.58
CA LEU A 29 -16.72 -9.59 -18.35
C LEU A 29 -16.67 -9.92 -19.84
N ASP A 30 -16.47 -8.88 -20.66
CA ASP A 30 -16.11 -9.06 -22.05
C ASP A 30 -14.65 -9.54 -22.21
N ARG A 31 -14.39 -10.33 -23.26
CA ARG A 31 -13.04 -10.85 -23.56
C ARG A 31 -12.01 -9.72 -23.65
N SER A 32 -12.38 -8.60 -24.26
CA SER A 32 -11.46 -7.48 -24.46
C SER A 32 -11.00 -6.87 -23.14
N THR A 33 -11.90 -6.78 -22.16
CA THR A 33 -11.62 -6.27 -20.82
C THR A 33 -10.71 -7.22 -20.06
N MET A 34 -10.96 -8.53 -20.14
CA MET A 34 -10.05 -9.51 -19.55
C MET A 34 -8.63 -9.40 -20.14
N TYR A 35 -8.48 -9.30 -21.46
CA TYR A 35 -7.19 -9.08 -22.10
C TYR A 35 -6.56 -7.71 -21.76
N LYS A 36 -7.35 -6.67 -21.48
CA LYS A 36 -6.81 -5.39 -20.99
C LYS A 36 -6.23 -5.52 -19.58
N PHE A 37 -6.78 -6.39 -18.73
CA PHE A 37 -6.22 -6.70 -17.41
C PHE A 37 -4.92 -7.49 -17.52
N ILE A 38 -4.91 -8.55 -18.34
CA ILE A 38 -3.73 -9.39 -18.57
C ILE A 38 -2.56 -8.57 -19.13
N ASN A 39 -2.84 -7.65 -20.06
CA ASN A 39 -1.82 -6.78 -20.64
C ASN A 39 -1.48 -5.54 -19.79
N GLY A 40 -2.10 -5.38 -18.61
CA GLY A 40 -1.85 -4.24 -17.73
C GLY A 40 -2.38 -2.88 -18.23
N LYS A 41 -3.19 -2.87 -19.29
CA LYS A 41 -3.79 -1.64 -19.85
C LYS A 41 -4.94 -1.10 -18.98
N ARG A 42 -5.57 -1.98 -18.18
CA ARG A 42 -6.63 -1.62 -17.22
C ARG A 42 -6.42 -2.36 -15.92
N ARG A 43 -6.99 -1.81 -14.84
CA ARG A 43 -7.06 -2.46 -13.53
C ARG A 43 -8.47 -3.01 -13.29
N PRO A 44 -8.61 -4.15 -12.57
CA PRO A 44 -9.91 -4.61 -12.09
C PRO A 44 -10.59 -3.52 -11.25
N SER A 45 -11.92 -3.42 -11.32
CA SER A 45 -12.69 -2.39 -10.64
C SER A 45 -12.83 -2.62 -9.12
N SER A 46 -12.66 -3.87 -8.67
CA SER A 46 -12.85 -4.24 -7.27
C SER A 46 -11.98 -5.43 -6.87
N ILE A 47 -11.72 -5.55 -5.56
CA ILE A 47 -11.06 -6.73 -4.99
C ILE A 47 -11.91 -7.99 -5.14
N SER A 48 -13.24 -7.86 -5.15
CA SER A 48 -14.16 -8.97 -5.36
C SER A 48 -14.00 -9.59 -6.75
N LEU A 49 -13.75 -8.77 -7.77
CA LEU A 49 -13.44 -9.25 -9.12
C LEU A 49 -12.10 -10.00 -9.16
N VAL A 50 -11.07 -9.50 -8.47
CA VAL A 50 -9.78 -10.20 -8.34
C VAL A 50 -9.96 -11.54 -7.62
N ARG A 51 -10.84 -11.59 -6.61
CA ARG A 51 -11.19 -12.83 -5.92
C ARG A 51 -11.89 -13.82 -6.86
N LYS A 52 -12.88 -13.39 -7.65
CA LYS A 52 -13.50 -14.25 -8.67
C LYS A 52 -12.47 -14.84 -9.64
N MET A 53 -11.50 -14.04 -10.10
CA MET A 53 -10.41 -14.53 -10.96
C MET A 53 -9.58 -15.61 -10.24
N ALA A 54 -9.21 -15.36 -8.97
CA ALA A 54 -8.46 -16.33 -8.17
C ALA A 54 -9.23 -17.63 -7.93
N ASP A 55 -10.53 -17.53 -7.65
CA ASP A 55 -11.42 -18.68 -7.46
C ASP A 55 -11.52 -19.51 -8.76
N PHE A 56 -11.63 -18.85 -9.92
CA PHE A 56 -11.66 -19.53 -11.22
C PHE A 56 -10.36 -20.27 -11.55
N MET A 57 -9.22 -19.65 -11.23
CA MET A 57 -7.89 -20.24 -11.43
C MET A 57 -7.51 -21.27 -10.34
N LEU A 58 -8.38 -21.46 -9.34
CA LEU A 58 -8.15 -22.32 -8.18
C LEU A 58 -6.83 -22.00 -7.46
N LEU A 59 -6.58 -20.70 -7.24
CA LEU A 59 -5.38 -20.26 -6.55
C LEU A 59 -5.40 -20.70 -5.08
N THR A 60 -4.26 -21.18 -4.61
CA THR A 60 -3.98 -21.41 -3.19
C THR A 60 -4.04 -20.11 -2.41
N PRO A 61 -4.21 -20.16 -1.07
CA PRO A 61 -4.24 -18.96 -0.25
C PRO A 61 -2.98 -18.09 -0.40
N ALA A 62 -1.81 -18.71 -0.61
CA ALA A 62 -0.55 -17.98 -0.81
C ALA A 62 -0.52 -17.27 -2.18
N GLU A 63 -0.94 -17.94 -3.25
CA GLU A 63 -1.04 -17.34 -4.59
C GLU A 63 -2.05 -16.18 -4.60
N TYR A 64 -3.22 -16.36 -3.95
CA TYR A 64 -4.21 -15.29 -3.84
C TYR A 64 -3.68 -14.08 -3.04
N GLN A 65 -2.91 -14.32 -1.96
CA GLN A 65 -2.26 -13.24 -1.23
C GLN A 65 -1.31 -12.43 -2.12
N LEU A 66 -0.51 -13.11 -2.95
CA LEU A 66 0.38 -12.43 -3.89
C LEU A 66 -0.39 -11.61 -4.93
N LEU A 67 -1.42 -12.21 -5.56
CA LEU A 67 -2.24 -11.53 -6.57
C LEU A 67 -2.98 -10.31 -6.00
N SER A 68 -3.59 -10.47 -4.82
CA SER A 68 -4.32 -9.40 -4.14
C SER A 68 -3.39 -8.30 -3.62
N GLU A 69 -2.19 -8.64 -3.16
CA GLU A 69 -1.16 -7.68 -2.80
C GLU A 69 -0.70 -6.86 -4.01
N ALA A 70 -0.39 -7.51 -5.13
CA ALA A 70 -0.01 -6.85 -6.38
C ALA A 70 -1.13 -5.90 -6.85
N TYR A 71 -2.39 -6.31 -6.75
CA TYR A 71 -3.54 -5.45 -7.04
C TYR A 71 -3.58 -4.21 -6.14
N ARG A 72 -3.42 -4.36 -4.83
CA ARG A 72 -3.44 -3.24 -3.87
C ARG A 72 -2.28 -2.26 -4.10
N ILE A 73 -1.09 -2.78 -4.41
CA ILE A 73 0.06 -1.97 -4.80
C ILE A 73 -0.26 -1.18 -6.07
N SER A 74 -0.89 -1.83 -7.06
CA SER A 74 -1.25 -1.17 -8.31
C SER A 74 -2.25 -0.02 -8.13
N LEU A 75 -3.11 -0.08 -7.11
CA LEU A 75 -4.11 0.96 -6.81
C LEU A 75 -3.53 2.16 -6.08
N VAL A 76 -2.69 1.92 -5.07
CA VAL A 76 -2.21 2.96 -4.15
C VAL A 76 -0.84 3.51 -4.57
N GLY A 77 -0.06 2.71 -5.29
CA GLY A 77 1.34 2.95 -5.58
C GLY A 77 2.27 2.30 -4.54
N PRO A 78 3.47 1.89 -4.96
CA PRO A 78 4.37 1.09 -4.14
C PRO A 78 4.85 1.83 -2.89
N GLU A 79 5.26 3.09 -3.01
CA GLU A 79 5.82 3.85 -1.90
C GLU A 79 4.83 3.97 -0.73
N ILE A 80 3.62 4.42 -1.02
CA ILE A 80 2.57 4.61 -0.02
C ILE A 80 2.15 3.25 0.56
N TYR A 81 2.01 2.22 -0.28
CA TYR A 81 1.65 0.89 0.17
C TYR A 81 2.67 0.32 1.16
N PHE A 82 3.96 0.31 0.81
CA PHE A 82 5.00 -0.25 1.68
C PHE A 82 5.19 0.57 2.95
N ARG A 83 5.08 1.90 2.89
CA ARG A 83 5.10 2.76 4.08
C ARG A 83 3.98 2.38 5.06
N ARG A 84 2.74 2.27 4.57
CA ARG A 84 1.58 1.87 5.38
C ARG A 84 1.73 0.45 5.92
N LYS A 85 2.22 -0.49 5.10
CA LYS A 85 2.47 -1.88 5.49
C LYS A 85 3.53 -1.95 6.60
N TYR A 86 4.59 -1.16 6.50
CA TYR A 86 5.64 -1.07 7.52
C TYR A 86 5.08 -0.55 8.86
N ILE A 87 4.35 0.57 8.83
CA ILE A 87 3.71 1.15 10.03
C ILE A 87 2.75 0.12 10.65
N TRP A 88 1.92 -0.53 9.85
CA TRP A 88 1.01 -1.56 10.33
C TRP A 88 1.76 -2.72 11.01
N LYS A 89 2.85 -3.20 10.40
CA LYS A 89 3.69 -4.26 10.97
C LYS A 89 4.38 -3.84 12.27
N PHE A 90 4.84 -2.59 12.32
CA PHE A 90 5.39 -1.99 13.54
C PHE A 90 4.35 -1.99 14.66
N LEU A 91 3.14 -1.51 14.39
CA LEU A 91 2.06 -1.46 15.38
C LEU A 91 1.62 -2.85 15.86
N GLN A 92 1.67 -3.86 15.00
CA GLN A 92 1.35 -5.24 15.39
C GLN A 92 2.38 -5.86 16.35
N ASN A 93 3.64 -5.46 16.28
CA ASN A 93 4.69 -5.97 17.15
C ASN A 93 5.83 -4.96 17.32
N PRO A 94 5.66 -3.94 18.18
CA PRO A 94 6.65 -2.88 18.32
C PRO A 94 7.98 -3.40 18.87
N GLY A 95 7.95 -4.43 19.73
CA GLY A 95 9.15 -5.00 20.38
C GLY A 95 10.19 -5.54 19.39
N LYS A 96 9.76 -6.11 18.26
CA LYS A 96 10.68 -6.58 17.20
C LYS A 96 11.43 -5.46 16.49
N TYR A 97 10.85 -4.27 16.43
CA TYR A 97 11.41 -3.14 15.71
C TYR A 97 12.13 -2.16 16.63
N ILE A 98 11.71 -2.04 17.89
CA ILE A 98 12.36 -1.18 18.90
C ILE A 98 13.72 -1.75 19.32
N SER A 99 13.87 -3.08 19.45
CA SER A 99 15.16 -3.70 19.80
C SER A 99 16.23 -3.59 18.72
N ALA A 100 15.83 -3.33 17.47
CA ALA A 100 16.72 -3.11 16.33
C ALA A 100 17.09 -1.64 16.11
N LEU A 101 16.44 -0.71 16.83
CA LEU A 101 16.83 0.70 16.82
C LEU A 101 17.99 0.90 17.81
N PRO A 102 19.09 1.56 17.43
CA PRO A 102 20.10 1.95 18.40
C PRO A 102 19.43 2.87 19.42
N VAL A 103 19.30 2.38 20.65
CA VAL A 103 18.68 3.11 21.76
C VAL A 103 19.65 4.18 22.25
N ASN A 104 19.83 5.23 21.45
CA ASN A 104 20.38 6.49 21.94
C ASN A 104 19.22 7.41 22.29
N PHE A 105 18.44 7.05 23.31
CA PHE A 105 17.82 8.07 24.13
C PHE A 105 18.95 8.69 24.94
N THR A 106 19.75 9.55 24.30
CA THR A 106 20.52 10.52 25.06
C THR A 106 19.47 11.32 25.80
N LYS A 107 19.43 11.06 27.10
CA LYS A 107 18.80 11.88 28.11
C LYS A 107 19.47 13.24 28.04
N THR A 108 19.15 14.04 27.03
CA THR A 108 19.45 15.46 27.04
C THR A 108 18.43 16.05 27.99
N GLY A 109 18.72 15.91 29.28
CA GLY A 109 18.35 16.93 30.25
C GLY A 109 19.10 18.21 29.86
N ALA A 110 18.69 18.83 28.75
CA ALA A 110 18.86 20.26 28.59
C ALA A 110 17.52 20.83 29.01
N HIS A 111 17.52 21.38 30.21
CA HIS A 111 16.63 22.44 30.59
C HIS A 111 16.74 23.49 29.47
N SER A 112 15.88 23.43 28.45
CA SER A 112 15.69 24.55 27.54
C SER A 112 14.94 25.58 28.36
N THR A 113 15.70 26.42 29.08
CA THR A 113 15.20 27.73 29.44
C THR A 113 14.60 28.34 28.18
N PRO A 114 13.32 28.73 28.19
CA PRO A 114 12.76 29.46 27.06
C PRO A 114 13.66 30.67 26.81
N PRO A 115 13.95 31.04 25.55
CA PRO A 115 14.62 32.30 25.28
C PRO A 115 13.83 33.41 25.97
N PRO A 116 14.47 34.34 26.70
CA PRO A 116 13.75 35.42 27.35
C PRO A 116 12.98 36.18 26.27
N CYS A 117 11.66 36.22 26.41
CA CYS A 117 10.79 37.04 25.57
C CYS A 117 11.33 38.48 25.62
N ARG A 118 11.89 38.95 24.50
CA ARG A 118 12.13 40.38 24.31
C ARG A 118 10.76 41.05 24.21
N ASN A 119 10.37 41.74 25.29
CA ASN A 119 9.27 42.67 25.24
C ASN A 119 9.71 43.90 24.45
N ASP A 120 9.30 43.99 23.18
CA ASP A 120 9.26 45.27 22.52
C ASP A 120 8.13 46.11 23.13
N ARG A 121 8.40 47.40 23.31
CA ARG A 121 7.59 48.41 24.03
C ARG A 121 6.26 48.76 23.35
N ALA A 122 5.64 47.83 22.65
CA ALA A 122 4.34 47.97 22.02
C ALA A 122 3.65 46.60 22.02
N GLY A 123 2.89 46.30 23.08
CA GLY A 123 2.26 45.00 23.33
C GLY A 123 1.34 44.50 22.21
N ARG A 124 1.91 43.79 21.23
CA ARG A 124 1.16 42.98 20.26
C ARG A 124 1.85 41.63 20.07
N THR A 125 1.20 40.58 20.58
CA THR A 125 1.50 39.18 20.28
C THR A 125 1.02 38.84 18.87
N ILE A 126 1.94 38.50 17.96
CA ILE A 126 1.58 37.95 16.64
C ILE A 126 1.69 36.43 16.73
N SER A 127 0.54 35.75 16.78
CA SER A 127 0.41 34.30 16.60
C SER A 127 0.52 33.98 15.11
N ASN A 128 1.62 33.33 14.69
CA ASN A 128 1.84 32.92 13.30
C ASN A 128 1.47 31.44 13.08
N TYR A 129 0.19 31.10 13.23
CA TYR A 129 -0.37 29.89 12.61
C TYR A 129 -1.37 30.31 11.54
N LYS A 130 -0.86 30.61 10.34
CA LYS A 130 -1.70 30.81 9.15
C LYS A 130 -2.07 29.43 8.62
N LEU A 131 -3.30 29.01 8.91
CA LEU A 131 -3.98 27.84 8.37
C LEU A 131 -4.18 28.07 6.86
N TYR A 132 -3.68 27.19 6.01
CA TYR A 132 -4.05 27.17 4.59
C TYR A 132 -5.44 26.55 4.48
N VAL A 133 -6.39 27.33 3.95
CA VAL A 133 -7.68 26.88 3.40
C VAL A 133 -7.62 27.08 1.89
#